data_AF-A0AAW3AV23-F1
#
_entry.id   AF-A0AAW3AV23-F1
#
_cell.length_a   1.000
_cell.length_b   1.000
_cell.length_c   1.000
_cell.angle_alpha   90.00
_cell.angle_beta   90.00
_cell.angle_gamma   90.00
#
_symmetry.space_group_name_H-M   'P 1'
#
loop_
_entity.id
_entity.type
_entity.pdbx_description
1 polymer ?
#
loop_
_entity_poly.entity_id
_entity_poly.type
_entity_poly.pdbx_seq_one_letter_code
_entity_poly.pdbx_strand_id
1 'polypeptide(L)'
;MNDIKLPEEWETLCSTDHAEVIHDCINGIFRRLLANLLLDFNNPKFRQVKKNNKALRHLAQSLPDRFVEFLFSSIGFVQQGDTFIFEGSPDSLMHGDAVFSHIEHCIDKNKMQAVECDLHRLRHLAVKKVTNNPMSIDMVPTRVRLAKEPTLPEKEKVKLQAQCTGTQEDMAEEQLVKKAVRKTLLNTGRVRNSFFEARDFSARIMQHGRVYACTEKCPDHCIEAHWHLLTGRNILYSYIAHLSADGSQLLHLGPEHGYQYNSLPGAANFGKMIRFSEKLVDENGRLVYIKTDDKPVKTCIYCGRVFAQLLL
;
A
#
# COMPACT_ATOMS: atom_id res chain seq x y z
N MET A 1 -13.19 1.18 -16.24
CA MET A 1 -13.92 1.70 -15.06
C MET A 1 -15.29 2.08 -15.58
N ASN A 2 -16.36 1.55 -14.99
CA ASN A 2 -17.70 2.05 -15.31
C ASN A 2 -17.80 3.45 -14.71
N ASP A 3 -18.22 4.43 -15.51
CA ASP A 3 -18.46 5.79 -15.02
C ASP A 3 -19.59 5.74 -13.98
N ILE A 4 -19.23 5.86 -12.70
CA ILE A 4 -20.21 6.06 -11.64
C ILE A 4 -20.79 7.44 -11.82
N LYS A 5 -22.10 7.49 -12.02
CA LYS A 5 -22.88 8.73 -12.02
C LYS A 5 -23.66 8.79 -10.73
N LEU A 6 -23.34 9.78 -9.89
CA LEU A 6 -24.17 10.10 -8.76
C LEU A 6 -25.41 10.87 -9.25
N PRO A 7 -26.56 10.72 -8.59
CA PRO A 7 -27.65 11.67 -8.72
C PRO A 7 -27.16 13.11 -8.50
N GLU A 8 -27.60 14.05 -9.34
CA GLU A 8 -27.18 15.47 -9.29
C GLU A 8 -27.40 16.10 -7.90
N GLU A 9 -28.46 15.69 -7.19
CA GLU A 9 -28.75 16.10 -5.82
C GLU A 9 -27.64 15.72 -4.83
N TRP A 10 -26.99 14.57 -5.01
CA TRP A 10 -25.89 14.11 -4.17
C TRP A 10 -24.56 14.74 -4.56
N GLU A 11 -24.31 14.98 -5.85
CA GLU A 11 -23.14 15.75 -6.31
C GLU A 11 -23.17 17.18 -5.74
N THR A 12 -24.36 17.80 -5.75
CA THR A 12 -24.59 19.11 -5.16
C THR A 12 -24.32 19.08 -3.66
N LEU A 13 -24.86 18.09 -2.94
CA LEU A 13 -24.67 17.94 -1.49
C LEU A 13 -23.18 17.79 -1.12
N CYS A 14 -22.41 17.03 -1.91
CA CYS A 14 -20.96 16.86 -1.73
C CYS A 14 -20.15 18.15 -1.96
N SER A 15 -20.78 19.18 -2.52
CA SER A 15 -20.19 20.50 -2.81
C SER A 15 -20.61 21.58 -1.80
N THR A 16 -21.31 21.22 -0.72
CA THR A 16 -21.77 22.13 0.33
C THR A 16 -20.96 21.99 1.63
N ASP A 17 -21.31 22.77 2.65
CA ASP A 17 -20.75 22.71 4.01
C ASP A 17 -20.90 21.32 4.69
N HIS A 18 -21.71 20.43 4.11
CA HIS A 18 -21.83 19.04 4.56
C HIS A 18 -20.66 18.14 4.16
N ALA A 19 -19.73 18.59 3.32
CA ALA A 19 -18.64 17.77 2.79
C ALA A 19 -17.80 17.06 3.87
N GLU A 20 -17.47 17.75 4.96
CA GLU A 20 -16.71 17.14 6.07
C GLU A 20 -17.54 16.10 6.82
N VAL A 21 -18.81 16.39 7.07
CA VAL A 21 -19.73 15.45 7.73
C VAL A 21 -19.95 14.20 6.85
N ILE A 22 -20.07 14.36 5.54
CA ILE A 22 -20.20 13.25 4.58
C ILE A 22 -18.93 12.39 4.62
N HIS A 23 -17.75 13.02 4.57
CA HIS A 23 -16.48 12.31 4.63
C HIS A 23 -16.31 11.53 5.94
N ASP A 24 -16.66 12.12 7.08
CA ASP A 24 -16.60 11.47 8.39
C ASP A 24 -17.62 10.34 8.53
N CYS A 25 -18.82 10.51 7.97
CA CYS A 25 -19.85 9.48 7.95
C CYS A 25 -19.43 8.27 7.10
N ILE A 26 -18.90 8.52 5.89
CA ILE A 26 -18.40 7.48 5.00
C ILE A 26 -17.25 6.71 5.67
N ASN A 27 -16.22 7.39 6.18
CA ASN A 27 -15.07 6.74 6.80
C ASN A 27 -15.38 6.08 8.15
N GLY A 28 -16.24 6.70 8.95
CA GLY A 28 -16.58 6.25 10.30
C GLY A 28 -17.54 5.06 10.31
N ILE A 29 -18.41 4.92 9.29
CA ILE A 29 -19.47 3.91 9.26
C ILE A 29 -19.36 3.05 8.01
N PHE A 30 -19.56 3.63 6.83
CA PHE A 30 -19.81 2.87 5.61
C PHE A 30 -18.57 2.12 5.10
N ARG A 31 -17.39 2.74 5.14
CA ARG A 31 -16.10 2.09 4.84
C ARG A 31 -15.82 0.93 5.79
N ARG A 32 -16.15 1.08 7.07
CA ARG A 32 -15.97 0.01 8.07
C ARG A 32 -16.95 -1.14 7.86
N LEU A 33 -18.20 -0.82 7.54
CA LEU A 33 -19.24 -1.81 7.24
C LEU A 33 -18.86 -2.64 6.01
N LEU A 34 -18.40 -1.97 4.95
CA LEU A 34 -17.87 -2.59 3.74
C LEU A 34 -16.66 -3.47 4.04
N ALA A 35 -15.68 -2.97 4.81
CA ALA A 35 -14.50 -3.74 5.20
C ALA A 35 -14.85 -5.01 6.01
N ASN A 36 -15.82 -4.91 6.93
CA ASN A 36 -16.28 -6.05 7.72
C ASN A 36 -16.96 -7.12 6.85
N LEU A 37 -17.79 -6.71 5.87
CA LEU A 37 -18.43 -7.64 4.93
C LEU A 37 -17.45 -8.26 3.94
N LEU A 38 -16.38 -7.56 3.55
CA LEU A 38 -15.30 -8.15 2.74
C LEU A 38 -14.44 -9.13 3.54
N LEU A 39 -14.21 -8.85 4.82
CA LEU A 39 -13.41 -9.70 5.71
C LEU A 39 -14.12 -11.03 6.02
N ASP A 40 -15.42 -10.98 6.31
CA ASP A 40 -16.22 -12.15 6.67
C ASP A 40 -17.66 -12.01 6.15
N PHE A 41 -17.83 -12.31 4.85
CA PHE A 41 -19.06 -12.08 4.10
C PHE A 41 -20.29 -12.79 4.66
N ASN A 42 -20.11 -13.98 5.25
CA ASN A 42 -21.21 -14.78 5.77
C ASN A 42 -21.54 -14.48 7.24
N ASN A 43 -20.83 -13.55 7.89
CA ASN A 43 -21.05 -13.25 9.30
C ASN A 43 -22.40 -12.53 9.51
N PRO A 44 -23.34 -13.11 10.28
CA PRO A 44 -24.65 -12.50 10.49
C PRO A 44 -24.56 -11.14 11.21
N LYS A 45 -23.49 -10.88 11.98
CA LYS A 45 -23.32 -9.61 12.72
C LYS A 45 -23.11 -8.41 11.81
N PHE A 46 -22.51 -8.60 10.64
CA PHE A 46 -22.22 -7.50 9.71
C PHE A 46 -23.35 -7.26 8.71
N ARG A 47 -24.32 -8.19 8.63
CA ARG A 47 -25.44 -8.14 7.69
C ARG A 47 -26.64 -7.37 8.23
N GLN A 48 -26.58 -6.81 9.43
CA GLN A 48 -27.67 -6.03 10.03
C GLN A 48 -27.14 -4.80 10.76
N VAL A 49 -27.76 -3.65 10.49
CA VAL A 49 -27.46 -2.39 11.17
C VAL A 49 -28.77 -1.76 11.65
N LYS A 50 -28.89 -1.50 12.96
CA LYS A 50 -30.06 -0.79 13.50
C LYS A 50 -29.97 0.70 13.20
N LYS A 51 -31.06 1.33 12.77
CA LYS A 51 -31.12 2.80 12.57
C LYS A 51 -30.75 3.58 13.82
N ASN A 52 -31.12 3.02 14.97
CA ASN A 52 -30.88 3.62 16.27
C ASN A 52 -29.42 3.47 16.77
N ASN A 53 -28.51 2.91 15.96
CA ASN A 53 -27.09 2.75 16.28
C ASN A 53 -26.46 4.10 16.67
N LYS A 54 -25.69 4.12 17.77
CA LYS A 54 -25.11 5.35 18.33
C LYS A 54 -24.14 6.03 17.37
N ALA A 55 -23.30 5.27 16.67
CA ALA A 55 -22.34 5.82 15.72
C ALA A 55 -23.06 6.39 14.48
N LEU A 56 -24.06 5.68 13.96
CA LEU A 56 -24.90 6.16 12.86
C LEU A 56 -25.61 7.46 13.22
N ARG A 57 -26.28 7.50 14.38
CA ARG A 57 -26.96 8.72 14.84
C ARG A 57 -26.01 9.89 15.06
N HIS A 58 -24.79 9.64 15.53
CA HIS A 58 -23.83 10.71 15.78
C HIS A 58 -23.23 11.28 14.49
N LEU A 59 -22.80 10.43 13.56
CA LEU A 59 -22.06 10.87 12.37
C LEU A 59 -22.96 11.21 11.18
N ALA A 60 -24.21 10.74 11.17
CA ALA A 60 -25.17 11.02 10.09
C ALA A 60 -26.25 12.06 10.48
N GLN A 61 -26.21 12.62 11.70
CA GLN A 61 -27.27 13.49 12.23
C GLN A 61 -27.61 14.68 11.33
N SER A 62 -26.59 15.25 10.68
CA SER A 62 -26.71 16.45 9.86
C SER A 62 -26.86 16.14 8.37
N LEU A 63 -26.99 14.86 8.00
CA LEU A 63 -27.15 14.43 6.62
C LEU A 63 -28.63 14.13 6.32
N PRO A 64 -29.11 14.38 5.09
CA PRO A 64 -30.46 13.99 4.70
C PRO A 64 -30.65 12.47 4.82
N ASP A 65 -31.77 12.02 5.41
CA ASP A 65 -32.06 10.59 5.57
C ASP A 65 -32.00 9.83 4.24
N ARG A 66 -32.49 10.45 3.15
CA ARG A 66 -32.41 9.88 1.79
C ARG A 66 -30.98 9.66 1.30
N PHE A 67 -30.05 10.52 1.71
CA PHE A 67 -28.64 10.36 1.38
C PHE A 67 -28.03 9.21 2.18
N VAL A 68 -28.39 9.07 3.47
CA VAL A 68 -27.96 7.94 4.30
C VAL A 68 -28.50 6.61 3.74
N GLU A 69 -29.77 6.59 3.34
CA GLU A 69 -30.40 5.44 2.66
C GLU A 69 -29.69 5.11 1.33
N PHE A 70 -29.30 6.14 0.56
CA PHE A 70 -28.50 5.97 -0.66
C PHE A 70 -27.13 5.34 -0.38
N LEU A 71 -26.44 5.75 0.69
CA LEU A 71 -25.16 5.16 1.07
C LEU A 71 -25.32 3.67 1.46
N PHE A 72 -26.39 3.31 2.16
CA PHE A 72 -26.71 1.91 2.47
C PHE A 72 -27.07 1.11 1.21
N SER A 73 -27.90 1.65 0.32
CA SER A 73 -28.29 0.94 -0.90
C SER A 73 -27.12 0.74 -1.87
N SER A 74 -26.17 1.68 -1.90
CA SER A 74 -24.95 1.60 -2.73
C SER A 74 -24.08 0.38 -2.41
N ILE A 75 -24.11 -0.10 -1.17
CA ILE A 75 -23.42 -1.32 -0.74
C ILE A 75 -24.33 -2.55 -0.68
N GLY A 76 -25.61 -2.46 -1.08
CA GLY A 76 -26.53 -3.60 -1.10
C GLY A 76 -27.30 -3.84 0.20
N PHE A 77 -27.46 -2.83 1.06
CA PHE A 77 -28.40 -2.90 2.18
C PHE A 77 -29.79 -2.41 1.78
N VAL A 78 -30.80 -3.07 2.33
CA VAL A 78 -32.21 -2.73 2.17
C VAL A 78 -32.79 -2.36 3.53
N GLN A 79 -33.63 -1.34 3.54
CA GLN A 79 -34.34 -0.91 4.74
C GLN A 79 -35.51 -1.85 5.04
N GLN A 80 -35.48 -2.49 6.21
CA GLN A 80 -36.58 -3.28 6.75
C GLN A 80 -36.92 -2.79 8.16
N GLY A 81 -37.99 -2.01 8.29
CA GLY A 81 -38.43 -1.43 9.56
C GLY A 81 -37.38 -0.50 10.18
N ASP A 82 -36.93 -0.82 11.40
CA ASP A 82 -35.90 -0.07 12.15
C ASP A 82 -34.47 -0.59 11.90
N THR A 83 -34.29 -1.42 10.88
CA THR A 83 -33.01 -2.05 10.52
C THR A 83 -32.69 -1.94 9.05
N PHE A 84 -31.41 -1.81 8.73
CA PHE A 84 -30.86 -2.07 7.41
C PHE A 84 -30.32 -3.51 7.37
N ILE A 85 -30.73 -4.28 6.38
CA ILE A 85 -30.32 -5.68 6.20
C ILE A 85 -29.55 -5.81 4.89
N PHE A 86 -28.40 -6.48 4.94
CA PHE A 86 -27.58 -6.75 3.78
C PHE A 86 -28.16 -7.89 2.94
N GLU A 87 -28.66 -7.54 1.76
CA GLU A 87 -29.20 -8.46 0.74
C GLU A 87 -28.31 -8.48 -0.51
N GLY A 88 -27.20 -7.73 -0.50
CA GLY A 88 -26.27 -7.59 -1.60
C GLY A 88 -25.39 -8.82 -1.87
N SER A 89 -24.63 -8.70 -2.96
CA SER A 89 -23.61 -9.64 -3.40
C SER A 89 -22.20 -9.04 -3.28
N PRO A 90 -21.12 -9.83 -3.47
CA PRO A 90 -19.77 -9.27 -3.58
C PRO A 90 -19.66 -8.15 -4.63
N ASP A 91 -20.41 -8.24 -5.73
CA ASP A 91 -20.43 -7.20 -6.77
C ASP A 91 -21.04 -5.89 -6.25
N SER A 92 -22.06 -5.96 -5.39
CA SER A 92 -22.63 -4.77 -4.75
C SER A 92 -21.65 -4.10 -3.78
N LEU A 93 -20.74 -4.86 -3.16
CA LEU A 93 -19.68 -4.29 -2.32
C LEU A 93 -18.63 -3.58 -3.19
N MET A 94 -18.26 -4.15 -4.33
CA MET A 94 -17.37 -3.49 -5.30
C MET A 94 -18.00 -2.21 -5.87
N HIS A 95 -19.30 -2.23 -6.16
CA HIS A 95 -20.03 -1.06 -6.59
C HIS A 95 -20.03 0.03 -5.52
N GLY A 96 -20.37 -0.32 -4.27
CA GLY A 96 -20.39 0.63 -3.15
C GLY A 96 -19.03 1.24 -2.83
N ASP A 97 -17.95 0.46 -2.91
CA ASP A 97 -16.58 0.96 -2.77
C ASP A 97 -16.27 2.04 -3.80
N ALA A 98 -16.65 1.79 -5.05
CA ALA A 98 -16.43 2.71 -6.14
C ALA A 98 -17.32 3.97 -5.99
N VAL A 99 -18.57 3.84 -5.52
CA VAL A 99 -19.47 4.97 -5.22
C VAL A 99 -18.90 5.87 -4.13
N PHE A 100 -18.46 5.29 -3.01
CA PHE A 100 -17.86 6.07 -1.92
C PHE A 100 -16.57 6.76 -2.35
N SER A 101 -15.74 6.08 -3.15
CA SER A 101 -14.51 6.67 -3.68
C SER A 101 -14.80 7.85 -4.62
N HIS A 102 -15.88 7.77 -5.38
CA HIS A 102 -16.32 8.87 -6.23
C HIS A 102 -16.82 10.07 -5.40
N ILE A 103 -17.60 9.83 -4.34
CA ILE A 103 -18.04 10.88 -3.40
C ILE A 103 -16.83 11.58 -2.74
N GLU A 104 -15.89 10.80 -2.22
CA GLU A 104 -14.65 11.32 -1.62
C GLU A 104 -13.84 12.15 -2.64
N HIS A 105 -13.73 11.67 -3.88
CA HIS A 105 -13.05 12.41 -4.94
C HIS A 105 -13.73 13.75 -5.27
N CYS A 106 -15.07 13.78 -5.30
CA CYS A 106 -15.82 15.03 -5.48
C CYS A 106 -15.55 16.02 -4.35
N ILE A 107 -15.52 15.55 -3.10
CA ILE A 107 -15.19 16.38 -1.93
C ILE A 107 -13.76 16.92 -2.01
N ASP A 108 -12.78 16.07 -2.33
CA ASP A 108 -11.37 16.45 -2.41
C ASP A 108 -11.09 17.42 -3.57
N LYS A 109 -11.71 17.19 -4.73
CA LYS A 109 -11.61 18.09 -5.89
C LYS A 109 -12.13 19.49 -5.55
N ASN A 110 -13.25 19.57 -4.84
CA ASN A 110 -13.82 20.84 -4.39
C ASN A 110 -12.92 21.54 -3.36
N LYS A 111 -12.32 20.79 -2.41
CA LYS A 111 -11.33 21.32 -1.47
C LYS A 111 -10.09 21.86 -2.19
N MET A 112 -9.53 21.13 -3.15
CA MET A 112 -8.38 21.59 -3.93
C MET A 112 -8.70 22.85 -4.75
N GLN A 113 -9.89 22.93 -5.35
CA GLN A 113 -10.33 24.10 -6.10
C GLN A 113 -10.55 25.33 -5.19
N ALA A 114 -11.09 25.14 -3.99
CA ALA A 114 -11.21 26.20 -2.98
C ALA A 114 -9.83 26.73 -2.54
N VAL A 115 -8.89 25.82 -2.25
CA VAL A 115 -7.50 26.18 -1.90
C VAL A 115 -6.81 26.91 -3.05
N GLU A 116 -7.00 26.49 -4.30
CA GLU A 116 -6.43 27.16 -5.46
C GLU A 116 -6.99 28.58 -5.66
N CYS A 117 -8.31 28.77 -5.47
CA CYS A 117 -8.96 30.07 -5.48
C CYS A 117 -8.43 31.00 -4.37
N ASP A 118 -8.28 30.48 -3.14
CA ASP A 118 -7.73 31.25 -2.02
C ASP A 118 -6.26 31.61 -2.24
N LEU A 119 -5.48 30.69 -2.81
CA LEU A 119 -4.07 30.91 -3.13
C LEU A 119 -3.93 31.93 -4.26
N HIS A 120 -4.82 31.93 -5.25
CA HIS A 120 -4.94 32.99 -6.26
C HIS A 120 -5.28 34.35 -5.63
N ARG A 121 -6.21 34.39 -4.69
CA ARG A 121 -6.60 35.62 -3.96
C ARG A 121 -5.45 36.16 -3.11
N LEU A 122 -4.74 35.29 -2.39
CA LEU A 122 -3.56 35.64 -1.60
C LEU A 122 -2.41 36.15 -2.48
N ARG A 123 -2.15 35.50 -3.63
CA ARG A 123 -1.19 36.00 -4.62
C ARG A 123 -1.56 37.39 -5.13
N HIS A 124 -2.83 37.62 -5.44
CA HIS A 124 -3.31 38.93 -5.89
C HIS A 124 -3.18 40.01 -4.80
N LEU A 125 -3.44 39.67 -3.53
CA LEU A 125 -3.21 40.56 -2.39
C LEU A 125 -1.73 40.84 -2.14
N ALA A 126 -0.86 39.83 -2.31
CA ALA A 126 0.58 39.98 -2.20
C ALA A 126 1.14 40.89 -3.31
N VAL A 127 0.69 40.72 -4.56
CA VAL A 127 1.04 41.61 -5.69
C VAL A 127 0.61 43.05 -5.43
N LYS A 128 -0.61 43.27 -4.91
CA LYS A 128 -1.08 44.62 -4.51
C LYS A 128 -0.24 45.24 -3.38
N LYS A 129 0.32 44.42 -2.49
CA LYS A 129 1.17 44.89 -1.38
C LYS A 129 2.59 45.24 -1.86
N VAL A 130 3.09 44.54 -2.88
CA VAL A 130 4.40 44.82 -3.52
C VAL A 130 4.35 46.08 -4.40
N THR A 131 3.23 46.37 -5.07
CA THR A 131 3.07 47.62 -5.84
C THR A 131 3.10 48.90 -5.00
N ASN A 132 2.91 48.80 -3.68
CA ASN A 132 2.92 49.96 -2.77
C ASN A 132 4.25 50.18 -2.04
N ASN A 133 5.29 49.38 -2.30
CA ASN A 133 6.63 49.60 -1.72
C ASN A 133 7.72 48.96 -2.60
N PRO A 134 8.49 49.74 -3.38
CA PRO A 134 9.52 49.17 -4.24
C PRO A 134 10.83 49.01 -3.46
N MET A 135 11.18 47.78 -3.09
CA MET A 135 12.58 47.39 -2.93
C MET A 135 12.86 46.20 -3.86
N SER A 136 13.74 46.45 -4.82
CA SER A 136 14.27 45.51 -5.81
C SER A 136 15.35 44.64 -5.18
N ILE A 137 15.27 43.31 -5.31
CA ILE A 137 16.45 42.44 -5.50
C ILE A 137 16.05 41.26 -6.41
N ASP A 138 16.93 40.99 -7.36
CA ASP A 138 16.84 40.12 -8.54
C ASP A 138 16.50 38.64 -8.29
N MET A 139 15.65 38.07 -9.15
CA MET A 139 15.48 36.63 -9.31
C MET A 139 16.07 36.16 -10.66
N VAL A 140 17.12 35.34 -10.58
CA VAL A 140 17.63 34.54 -11.70
C VAL A 140 16.72 33.32 -11.89
N PRO A 141 16.23 33.00 -13.11
CA PRO A 141 15.28 31.90 -13.30
C PRO A 141 15.99 30.55 -13.53
N THR A 142 15.89 29.62 -12.58
CA THR A 142 16.24 28.21 -12.82
C THR A 142 15.04 27.47 -13.42
N ARG A 143 15.11 27.21 -14.73
CA ARG A 143 14.20 26.30 -15.44
C ARG A 143 14.38 24.86 -14.93
N VAL A 144 13.35 24.30 -14.30
CA VAL A 144 13.24 22.85 -14.10
C VAL A 144 12.49 22.26 -15.30
N ARG A 145 13.23 21.54 -16.16
CA ARG A 145 12.67 20.71 -17.23
C ARG A 145 12.01 19.47 -16.60
N LEU A 146 10.75 19.21 -16.96
CA LEU A 146 10.06 17.95 -16.72
C LEU A 146 10.87 16.79 -17.32
N ALA A 147 11.34 15.89 -16.46
CA ALA A 147 11.97 14.63 -16.87
C ALA A 147 10.87 13.66 -17.33
N LYS A 148 11.00 13.18 -18.57
CA LYS A 148 10.25 12.05 -19.11
C LYS A 148 10.65 10.76 -18.37
N GLU A 149 9.67 9.91 -18.11
CA GLU A 149 9.88 8.53 -17.68
C GLU A 149 10.80 7.77 -18.66
N PRO A 150 11.80 7.00 -18.19
CA PRO A 150 12.57 6.14 -19.06
C PRO A 150 11.83 4.81 -19.29
N THR A 151 11.42 4.59 -20.53
CA THR A 151 11.01 3.27 -21.03
C THR A 151 12.25 2.38 -21.15
N LEU A 152 12.28 1.26 -20.43
CA LEU A 152 13.41 0.31 -20.45
C LEU A 152 13.58 -0.35 -21.84
N PRO A 153 14.80 -0.41 -22.40
CA PRO A 153 15.08 -1.00 -23.71
C PRO A 153 14.90 -2.54 -23.72
N GLU A 154 14.41 -3.07 -24.85
CA GLU A 154 14.09 -4.50 -25.09
C GLU A 154 15.18 -5.51 -24.71
N LYS A 155 16.46 -5.11 -24.71
CA LYS A 155 17.59 -5.97 -24.33
C LYS A 155 17.62 -6.33 -22.83
N GLU A 156 17.04 -5.52 -21.95
CA GLU A 156 16.93 -5.83 -20.51
C GLU A 156 15.83 -6.83 -20.22
N LYS A 157 14.74 -6.83 -21.01
CA LYS A 157 13.65 -7.81 -20.89
C LYS A 157 14.12 -9.24 -21.18
N VAL A 158 15.00 -9.42 -22.16
CA VAL A 158 15.57 -10.73 -22.53
C VAL A 158 16.52 -11.26 -21.44
N LYS A 159 17.30 -10.39 -20.79
CA LYS A 159 18.15 -10.77 -19.64
C LYS A 159 17.33 -11.17 -18.42
N LEU A 160 16.27 -10.41 -18.10
CA LEU A 160 15.33 -10.74 -17.02
C LEU A 160 14.64 -12.10 -17.23
N GLN A 161 14.34 -12.45 -18.48
CA GLN A 161 13.70 -13.71 -18.83
C GLN A 161 14.63 -14.92 -18.67
N ALA A 162 15.90 -14.80 -19.10
CA ALA A 162 16.91 -15.85 -18.92
C ALA A 162 17.29 -16.07 -17.44
N GLN A 163 17.33 -14.99 -16.65
CA GLN A 163 17.58 -15.04 -15.21
C GLN A 163 16.41 -15.74 -14.47
N CYS A 164 15.18 -15.62 -14.97
CA CYS A 164 13.98 -16.24 -14.40
C CYS A 164 13.98 -17.78 -14.54
N THR A 165 14.48 -18.32 -15.65
CA THR A 165 14.61 -19.78 -15.88
C THR A 165 15.73 -20.42 -15.06
N GLY A 166 16.94 -19.83 -15.01
CA GLY A 166 18.04 -20.36 -14.19
C GLY A 166 17.73 -20.32 -12.67
N THR A 167 16.95 -19.34 -12.24
CA THR A 167 16.49 -19.22 -10.85
C THR A 167 15.56 -20.37 -10.41
N GLN A 168 14.86 -21.04 -11.34
CA GLN A 168 14.02 -22.20 -11.00
C GLN A 168 14.83 -23.48 -10.80
N GLU A 169 15.92 -23.65 -11.55
CA GLU A 169 16.86 -24.78 -11.41
C GLU A 169 17.64 -24.68 -10.10
N ASP A 170 18.09 -23.46 -9.73
CA ASP A 170 18.75 -23.16 -8.46
C ASP A 170 17.88 -23.47 -7.22
N MET A 171 16.55 -23.43 -7.38
CA MET A 171 15.58 -23.74 -6.33
C MET A 171 15.29 -25.24 -6.21
N ALA A 172 15.62 -26.06 -7.22
CA ALA A 172 15.43 -27.51 -7.14
C ALA A 172 16.49 -28.19 -6.26
N GLU A 173 17.71 -27.65 -6.21
CA GLU A 173 18.80 -28.11 -5.34
C GLU A 173 18.65 -27.65 -3.87
N GLU A 174 17.64 -26.82 -3.59
CA GLU A 174 17.31 -26.26 -2.27
C GLU A 174 17.24 -27.30 -1.15
N GLN A 175 16.68 -28.49 -1.41
CA GLN A 175 16.34 -29.47 -0.37
C GLN A 175 17.54 -29.98 0.42
N LEU A 176 18.73 -30.02 -0.19
CA LEU A 176 19.94 -30.54 0.44
C LEU A 176 20.50 -29.59 1.49
N VAL A 177 20.37 -28.28 1.26
CA VAL A 177 20.98 -27.23 2.10
C VAL A 177 19.98 -26.48 2.98
N LYS A 178 18.68 -26.54 2.66
CA LYS A 178 17.61 -25.82 3.38
C LYS A 178 17.62 -26.03 4.89
N LYS A 179 17.89 -27.26 5.35
CA LYS A 179 17.96 -27.58 6.79
C LYS A 179 19.18 -26.94 7.48
N ALA A 180 20.35 -26.99 6.84
CA ALA A 180 21.58 -26.39 7.35
C ALA A 180 21.42 -24.87 7.44
N VAL A 181 20.97 -24.24 6.36
CA VAL A 181 20.68 -22.79 6.29
C VAL A 181 19.70 -22.37 7.38
N ARG A 182 18.57 -23.09 7.52
CA ARG A 182 17.56 -22.79 8.54
C ARG A 182 18.16 -22.85 9.95
N LYS A 183 18.97 -23.86 10.24
CA LYS A 183 19.65 -24.01 11.53
C LYS A 183 20.61 -22.86 11.78
N THR A 184 21.40 -22.47 10.78
CA THR A 184 22.36 -21.36 10.88
C THR A 184 21.66 -20.03 11.15
N LEU A 185 20.59 -19.72 10.41
CA LEU A 185 19.82 -18.48 10.61
C LEU A 185 19.16 -18.43 12.00
N LEU A 186 18.61 -19.55 12.49
CA LEU A 186 18.04 -19.64 13.85
C LEU A 186 19.09 -19.52 14.96
N ASN A 187 20.34 -19.88 14.70
CA ASN A 187 21.43 -19.79 15.67
C ASN A 187 22.19 -18.46 15.58
N THR A 188 21.86 -17.60 14.63
CA THR A 188 22.51 -16.30 14.46
C THR A 188 21.72 -15.22 15.18
N GLY A 189 22.31 -14.60 16.22
CA GLY A 189 21.64 -13.71 17.19
C GLY A 189 20.49 -12.85 16.66
N ARG A 190 20.78 -11.69 16.07
CA ARG A 190 19.75 -10.73 15.60
C ARG A 190 18.86 -11.31 14.49
N VAL A 191 19.43 -12.16 13.64
CA VAL A 191 18.74 -12.81 12.52
C VAL A 191 17.66 -13.78 13.00
N ARG A 192 17.90 -14.47 14.14
CA ARG A 192 16.94 -15.38 14.74
C ARG A 192 15.60 -14.71 14.98
N ASN A 193 15.58 -13.46 15.44
CA ASN A 193 14.35 -12.76 15.77
C ASN A 193 13.51 -12.46 14.53
N SER A 194 14.14 -12.07 13.42
CA SER A 194 13.44 -11.81 12.17
C SER A 194 13.12 -13.09 11.37
N PHE A 195 13.80 -14.20 11.67
CA PHE A 195 13.64 -15.47 10.98
C PHE A 195 12.70 -16.47 11.69
N PHE A 196 12.65 -16.45 13.03
CA PHE A 196 11.83 -17.39 13.80
C PHE A 196 10.34 -17.29 13.45
N GLU A 197 9.86 -16.08 13.23
CA GLU A 197 8.47 -15.78 12.83
C GLU A 197 8.30 -15.68 11.30
N ALA A 198 9.26 -16.20 10.53
CA ALA A 198 9.18 -16.17 9.07
C ALA A 198 7.94 -16.96 8.60
N ARG A 199 7.11 -16.29 7.80
CA ARG A 199 5.92 -16.88 7.18
C ARG A 199 6.30 -17.91 6.12
N ASP A 200 7.31 -17.56 5.33
CA ASP A 200 7.87 -18.42 4.29
C ASP A 200 9.39 -18.26 4.24
N PHE A 201 10.04 -19.26 3.65
CA PHE A 201 11.49 -19.34 3.56
C PHE A 201 11.88 -20.13 2.32
N SER A 202 12.79 -19.54 1.55
CA SER A 202 13.45 -20.13 0.40
C SER A 202 14.97 -20.03 0.55
N ALA A 203 15.66 -21.08 0.13
CA ALA A 203 17.11 -21.06 -0.07
C ALA A 203 17.44 -21.55 -1.48
N ARG A 204 18.45 -20.96 -2.10
CA ARG A 204 18.92 -21.37 -3.43
C ARG A 204 20.43 -21.21 -3.55
N ILE A 205 21.07 -22.04 -4.36
CA ILE A 205 22.50 -21.90 -4.67
C ILE A 205 22.62 -20.90 -5.82
N MET A 206 23.56 -19.96 -5.78
CA MET A 206 23.66 -18.88 -6.78
C MET A 206 24.34 -19.28 -8.11
N GLN A 207 24.13 -20.50 -8.61
CA GLN A 207 24.82 -20.98 -9.82
C GLN A 207 24.49 -20.15 -11.06
N HIS A 208 23.26 -19.65 -11.17
CA HIS A 208 22.80 -18.86 -12.33
C HIS A 208 22.70 -17.35 -12.04
N GLY A 209 23.43 -16.89 -11.02
CA GLY A 209 23.55 -15.48 -10.67
C GLY A 209 22.64 -15.02 -9.53
N ARG A 210 22.78 -13.73 -9.19
CA ARG A 210 22.21 -13.16 -7.97
C ARG A 210 20.87 -12.51 -8.25
N VAL A 211 19.95 -12.59 -7.29
CA VAL A 211 18.66 -11.88 -7.34
C VAL A 211 18.85 -10.39 -7.06
N TYR A 212 19.95 -10.02 -6.38
CA TYR A 212 20.34 -8.64 -6.16
C TYR A 212 21.85 -8.42 -6.36
N ALA A 213 22.23 -7.17 -6.62
CA ALA A 213 23.63 -6.76 -6.71
C ALA A 213 24.28 -6.78 -5.32
N CYS A 214 24.82 -7.93 -4.93
CA CYS A 214 25.60 -8.05 -3.69
C CYS A 214 26.89 -7.25 -3.80
N THR A 215 27.07 -6.30 -2.86
CA THR A 215 28.24 -5.41 -2.77
C THR A 215 29.46 -6.08 -2.16
N GLU A 216 29.26 -7.20 -1.45
CA GLU A 216 30.27 -7.93 -0.68
C GLU A 216 31.06 -8.95 -1.51
N LYS A 217 30.85 -9.00 -2.84
CA LYS A 217 31.59 -9.88 -3.77
C LYS A 217 31.62 -11.36 -3.35
N CYS A 218 30.50 -11.88 -2.83
CA CYS A 218 30.39 -13.30 -2.46
C CYS A 218 30.80 -14.26 -3.59
N PRO A 219 31.25 -15.49 -3.28
CA PRO A 219 31.52 -16.51 -4.29
C PRO A 219 30.25 -16.94 -5.05
N ASP A 220 30.40 -17.39 -6.29
CA ASP A 220 29.28 -17.75 -7.17
C ASP A 220 28.53 -19.03 -6.75
N HIS A 221 29.04 -19.75 -5.76
CA HIS A 221 28.45 -20.97 -5.22
C HIS A 221 27.88 -20.77 -3.80
N CYS A 222 27.76 -19.52 -3.34
CA CYS A 222 27.15 -19.24 -2.04
C CYS A 222 25.63 -19.49 -2.10
N ILE A 223 25.03 -19.69 -0.93
CA ILE A 223 23.59 -19.85 -0.81
C ILE A 223 22.95 -18.49 -0.59
N GLU A 224 21.88 -18.22 -1.32
CA GLU A 224 21.00 -17.10 -1.05
C GLU A 224 19.76 -17.57 -0.31
N ALA A 225 19.58 -17.06 0.90
CA ALA A 225 18.43 -17.30 1.73
C ALA A 225 17.53 -16.07 1.71
N HIS A 226 16.23 -16.30 1.54
CA HIS A 226 15.23 -15.24 1.52
C HIS A 226 13.98 -15.69 2.30
N TRP A 227 13.44 -14.78 3.10
CA TRP A 227 12.24 -15.04 3.90
C TRP A 227 11.42 -13.76 4.07
N HIS A 228 10.13 -13.94 4.36
CA HIS A 228 9.25 -12.84 4.73
C HIS A 228 8.81 -12.97 6.19
N LEU A 229 8.81 -11.83 6.87
CA LEU A 229 8.25 -11.66 8.20
C LEU A 229 7.02 -10.77 8.09
N LEU A 230 5.88 -11.24 8.60
CA LEU A 230 4.67 -10.43 8.70
C LEU A 230 4.57 -9.86 10.11
N THR A 231 4.60 -8.54 10.24
CA THR A 231 4.44 -7.85 11.52
C THR A 231 3.09 -7.15 11.55
N GLY A 232 2.18 -7.59 12.42
CA GLY A 232 0.81 -7.08 12.45
C GLY A 232 0.00 -7.53 11.23
N ARG A 233 -1.02 -6.74 10.84
CA ARG A 233 -1.96 -7.11 9.76
C ARG A 233 -1.58 -6.58 8.38
N ASN A 234 -0.69 -5.60 8.30
CA ASN A 234 -0.46 -4.85 7.06
C ASN A 234 1.01 -4.53 6.79
N ILE A 235 1.96 -4.98 7.60
CA ILE A 235 3.39 -4.73 7.38
C ILE A 235 4.10 -6.05 7.14
N LEU A 236 4.86 -6.11 6.05
CA LEU A 236 5.66 -7.26 5.65
C LEU A 236 7.10 -6.81 5.44
N TYR A 237 8.04 -7.53 6.03
CA TYR A 237 9.46 -7.35 5.81
C TYR A 237 10.00 -8.50 4.97
N SER A 238 10.77 -8.17 3.94
CA SER A 238 11.51 -9.12 3.12
C SER A 238 12.98 -9.03 3.49
N TYR A 239 13.55 -10.17 3.85
CA TYR A 239 14.95 -10.29 4.22
C TYR A 239 15.68 -11.16 3.21
N ILE A 240 16.96 -10.87 3.01
CA ILE A 240 17.85 -11.68 2.21
C ILE A 240 19.21 -11.82 2.91
N ALA A 241 19.83 -12.97 2.75
CA ALA A 241 21.12 -13.28 3.34
C ALA A 241 21.94 -14.17 2.41
N HIS A 242 23.25 -14.00 2.44
CA HIS A 242 24.19 -14.89 1.76
C HIS A 242 24.89 -15.77 2.80
N LEU A 243 24.95 -17.07 2.53
CA LEU A 243 25.57 -18.08 3.36
C LEU A 243 26.65 -18.83 2.58
N SER A 244 27.55 -19.50 3.30
CA SER A 244 28.50 -20.45 2.73
C SER A 244 27.76 -21.52 1.91
N ALA A 245 28.48 -22.16 0.99
CA ALA A 245 27.91 -23.14 0.05
C ALA A 245 27.29 -24.37 0.71
N ASP A 246 27.73 -24.70 1.93
CA ASP A 246 27.19 -25.77 2.78
C ASP A 246 26.09 -25.27 3.75
N GLY A 247 25.81 -23.96 3.76
CA GLY A 247 24.82 -23.31 4.60
C GLY A 247 25.19 -23.21 6.07
N SER A 248 26.42 -23.52 6.46
CA SER A 248 26.87 -23.57 7.86
C SER A 248 27.25 -22.20 8.44
N GLN A 249 27.56 -21.22 7.59
CA GLN A 249 28.01 -19.89 7.99
C GLN A 249 27.20 -18.80 7.29
N LEU A 250 26.71 -17.82 8.05
CA LEU A 250 26.20 -16.56 7.49
C LEU A 250 27.40 -15.72 7.03
N LEU A 251 27.39 -15.28 5.77
CA LEU A 251 28.45 -14.43 5.20
C LEU A 251 28.12 -12.95 5.37
N HIS A 252 26.88 -12.56 5.09
CA HIS A 252 26.35 -11.23 5.37
C HIS A 252 24.83 -11.18 5.18
N LEU A 253 24.23 -10.11 5.68
CA LEU A 253 22.85 -9.72 5.36
C LEU A 253 22.84 -8.82 4.12
N GLY A 254 21.82 -8.98 3.29
CA GLY A 254 21.50 -7.99 2.27
C GLY A 254 20.47 -6.97 2.78
N PRO A 255 20.01 -6.07 1.92
CA PRO A 255 19.01 -5.08 2.28
C PRO A 255 17.71 -5.73 2.77
N GLU A 256 17.20 -5.25 3.89
CA GLU A 256 15.85 -5.48 4.35
C GLU A 256 14.91 -4.54 3.59
N HIS A 257 13.82 -5.06 3.04
CA HIS A 257 12.78 -4.24 2.44
C HIS A 257 11.49 -4.32 3.24
N GLY A 258 11.00 -3.16 3.69
CA GLY A 258 9.71 -3.03 4.35
C GLY A 258 8.61 -2.68 3.35
N TYR A 259 7.50 -3.40 3.45
CA TYR A 259 6.30 -3.20 2.67
C TYR A 259 5.10 -2.99 3.57
N GLN A 260 4.25 -2.02 3.22
CA GLN A 260 3.04 -1.72 3.96
C GLN A 260 1.84 -1.77 3.03
N TYR A 261 0.84 -2.57 3.41
CA TYR A 261 -0.45 -2.58 2.76
C TYR A 261 -1.21 -1.34 3.19
N ASN A 262 -1.46 -0.44 2.25
CA ASN A 262 -2.19 0.78 2.53
C ASN A 262 -3.68 0.49 2.50
N SER A 263 -4.23 0.21 3.68
CA SER A 263 -5.66 0.00 3.89
C SER A 263 -6.41 1.28 4.27
N LEU A 264 -5.79 2.45 4.17
CA LEU A 264 -6.42 3.74 4.51
C LEU A 264 -7.18 4.29 3.29
N PRO A 265 -8.53 4.32 3.32
CA PRO A 265 -9.31 4.92 2.24
C PRO A 265 -8.91 6.39 2.00
N GLY A 266 -8.98 6.84 0.75
CA GLY A 266 -8.57 8.20 0.36
C GLY A 266 -7.06 8.43 0.20
N ALA A 267 -6.20 7.49 0.64
CA ALA A 267 -4.75 7.62 0.43
C ALA A 267 -4.36 7.36 -1.04
N ALA A 268 -3.33 8.06 -1.55
CA ALA A 268 -2.87 7.97 -2.94
C ALA A 268 -2.54 6.54 -3.43
N ASN A 269 -2.21 5.64 -2.50
CA ASN A 269 -1.86 4.25 -2.77
C ASN A 269 -2.83 3.26 -2.08
N PHE A 270 -4.08 3.67 -1.82
CA PHE A 270 -5.10 2.81 -1.23
C PHE A 270 -5.23 1.47 -1.98
N GLY A 271 -5.32 0.38 -1.20
CA GLY A 271 -5.41 -0.98 -1.72
C GLY A 271 -4.11 -1.53 -2.32
N LYS A 272 -3.01 -0.77 -2.27
CA LYS A 272 -1.70 -1.17 -2.82
C LYS A 272 -0.70 -1.44 -1.70
N MET A 273 0.25 -2.33 -1.98
CA MET A 273 1.47 -2.46 -1.19
C MET A 273 2.43 -1.35 -1.56
N ILE A 274 2.98 -0.67 -0.57
CA ILE A 274 3.98 0.38 -0.73
C ILE A 274 5.30 -0.12 -0.16
N ARG A 275 6.41 0.06 -0.90
CA ARG A 275 7.75 -0.28 -0.42
C ARG A 275 8.34 0.83 0.46
N PHE A 276 7.76 1.07 1.63
CA PHE A 276 8.10 2.23 2.46
C PHE A 276 9.56 2.29 2.93
N SER A 277 10.29 1.16 2.97
CA SER A 277 11.70 1.17 3.38
C SER A 277 12.59 0.16 2.66
N GLU A 278 13.85 0.55 2.52
CA GLU A 278 15.00 -0.30 2.17
C GLU A 278 16.13 0.04 3.15
N LYS A 279 16.64 -0.96 3.86
CA LYS A 279 17.54 -0.77 4.99
C LYS A 279 18.62 -1.85 5.00
N LEU A 280 19.88 -1.47 5.12
CA LEU A 280 20.96 -2.44 5.35
C LEU A 280 21.55 -2.26 6.74
N VAL A 281 21.72 -3.38 7.44
CA VAL A 281 22.35 -3.44 8.75
C VAL A 281 23.54 -4.39 8.66
N ASP A 282 24.65 -4.02 9.28
CA ASP A 282 25.80 -4.91 9.38
C ASP A 282 25.58 -6.04 10.41
N GLU A 283 26.52 -6.97 10.49
CA GLU A 283 26.45 -8.11 11.42
C GLU A 283 26.46 -7.69 12.90
N ASN A 284 26.99 -6.50 13.20
CA ASN A 284 27.03 -5.92 14.55
C ASN A 284 25.73 -5.17 14.90
N GLY A 285 24.79 -5.06 13.95
CA GLY A 285 23.54 -4.36 14.14
C GLY A 285 23.59 -2.85 13.90
N ARG A 286 24.66 -2.35 13.26
CA ARG A 286 24.79 -0.93 12.88
C ARG A 286 24.07 -0.69 11.56
N LEU A 287 23.33 0.41 11.51
CA LEU A 287 22.67 0.85 10.29
C LEU A 287 23.72 1.33 9.27
N VAL A 288 23.82 0.64 8.15
CA VAL A 288 24.71 1.02 7.03
C VAL A 288 24.04 2.07 6.17
N TYR A 289 22.79 1.83 5.78
CA TYR A 289 21.95 2.83 5.12
C TYR A 289 20.47 2.56 5.33
N ILE A 290 19.67 3.62 5.15
CA ILE A 290 18.22 3.54 5.05
C ILE A 290 17.74 4.45 3.92
N LYS A 291 16.78 3.95 3.15
CA LYS A 291 16.09 4.68 2.11
C LYS A 291 14.59 4.47 2.28
N THR A 292 13.82 5.54 2.11
CA THR A 292 12.36 5.49 2.11
C THR A 292 11.85 5.81 0.71
N ASP A 293 11.02 4.94 0.15
CA ASP A 293 10.44 5.11 -1.18
C ASP A 293 8.92 4.85 -1.10
N ASP A 294 8.06 5.83 -1.33
CA ASP A 294 6.61 5.59 -1.32
C ASP A 294 6.09 5.08 -2.67
N LYS A 295 6.74 4.03 -3.18
CA LYS A 295 6.44 3.43 -4.48
C LYS A 295 5.47 2.26 -4.33
N PRO A 296 4.35 2.25 -5.07
CA PRO A 296 3.46 1.10 -5.11
C PRO A 296 4.15 -0.07 -5.83
N VAL A 297 4.05 -1.25 -5.23
CA VAL A 297 4.64 -2.49 -5.72
C VAL A 297 3.63 -3.63 -5.60
N LYS A 298 3.74 -4.64 -6.48
CA LYS A 298 2.83 -5.80 -6.50
C LYS A 298 3.49 -7.09 -6.03
N THR A 299 4.82 -7.15 -6.12
CA THR A 299 5.61 -8.36 -5.88
C THR A 299 6.80 -8.05 -4.98
N CYS A 300 7.26 -9.06 -4.25
CA CYS A 300 8.53 -8.99 -3.54
C CYS A 300 9.67 -8.78 -4.56
N ILE A 301 10.59 -7.87 -4.23
CA ILE A 301 11.73 -7.56 -5.11
C ILE A 301 12.69 -8.74 -5.26
N TYR A 302 12.73 -9.65 -4.28
CA TYR A 302 13.65 -10.79 -4.29
C TYR A 302 13.08 -12.01 -4.98
N CYS A 303 11.92 -12.50 -4.55
CA CYS A 303 11.35 -13.74 -5.08
C CYS A 303 10.27 -13.54 -6.14
N GLY A 304 9.86 -12.30 -6.43
CA GLY A 304 8.78 -12.02 -7.39
C GLY A 304 7.39 -12.49 -6.94
N ARG A 305 7.23 -13.09 -5.75
CA ARG A 305 5.94 -13.52 -5.22
C ARG A 305 5.00 -12.34 -5.05
N VAL A 306 3.74 -12.56 -5.40
CA VAL A 306 2.69 -11.54 -5.28
C VAL A 306 2.34 -11.36 -3.81
N PHE A 307 2.31 -10.11 -3.32
CA PHE A 307 2.04 -9.85 -1.90
C PHE A 307 0.68 -10.35 -1.43
N ALA A 308 -0.31 -10.43 -2.32
CA ALA A 308 -1.61 -11.04 -2.01
C ALA A 308 -1.47 -12.49 -1.48
N GLN A 309 -0.50 -13.26 -1.99
CA GLN A 309 -0.24 -14.62 -1.50
C GLN A 309 0.52 -14.64 -0.17
N LEU A 310 1.30 -13.60 0.11
CA LEU A 310 2.11 -13.47 1.32
C LEU A 310 1.35 -12.84 2.49
N LEU A 311 0.19 -12.25 2.24
CA LEU A 311 -0.67 -11.64 3.26
C LEU A 311 -1.82 -12.57 3.70
N LEU A 312 -2.22 -13.56 2.89
CA LEU A 312 -3.27 -14.57 3.16
C LEU A 312 -2.82 -15.75 4.01
#